data_AF-A0A7F8K1A2-F1
#
_entry.id   AF-A0A7F8K1A2-F1
#
_cell.length_a   1.000
_cell.length_b   1.000
_cell.length_c   1.000
_cell.angle_alpha   90.00
_cell.angle_beta   90.00
_cell.angle_gamma   90.00
#
_symmetry.space_group_name_H-M   'P 1'
#
loop_
_entity.id
_entity.type
_entity.pdbx_description
1 polymer ?
#
loop_
_entity_poly.entity_id
_entity_poly.type
_entity_poly.pdbx_seq_one_letter_code
_entity_poly.pdbx_strand_id
1 'polypeptide(L)'
;MIQGQSPFRKFREKVDRAEVERRGKEEAERYSEKSRSGRAGLLTKDPKQRLGCRGEGVAEVKGHAVFRDINFKRLEAHVSDPPFRPDPQVVYCRDVLDVERFSTVKGIRLDSTDCTFHSQFVTGCVAIPWQSEVPMIESECFKDINERGNVALDPEEKTYQPAPRQKRGFFHRLFTRGVRDTRSVIIIITL
;
A
#
# COMPACT_ATOMS: atom_id res chain seq x y z
N MET A 1 9.64 8.86 17.30
CA MET A 1 8.86 8.15 18.33
C MET A 1 9.35 8.50 19.73
N ILE A 2 10.48 7.96 20.23
CA ILE A 2 10.91 8.15 21.63
C ILE A 2 11.14 9.62 22.03
N GLN A 3 11.82 10.42 21.20
CA GLN A 3 12.12 11.83 21.51
C GLN A 3 11.00 12.81 21.10
N GLY A 4 9.97 12.35 20.37
CA GLY A 4 8.95 13.22 19.79
C GLY A 4 9.46 14.24 18.75
N GLN A 5 10.74 14.27 18.43
CA GLN A 5 11.37 15.22 17.50
C GLN A 5 12.33 14.51 16.54
N SER A 6 12.63 15.17 15.41
CA SER A 6 13.61 14.67 14.45
C SER A 6 15.03 14.81 15.03
N PRO A 7 15.94 13.84 14.82
CA PRO A 7 17.33 13.95 15.26
C PRO A 7 18.09 15.13 14.66
N PHE A 8 17.67 15.59 13.47
CA PHE A 8 18.39 16.62 12.69
C PHE A 8 17.65 17.96 12.64
N ARG A 9 16.45 18.03 13.24
CA ARG A 9 15.61 19.24 13.25
C ARG A 9 14.86 19.35 14.57
N LYS A 10 15.07 20.47 15.27
CA LYS A 10 14.37 20.77 16.52
C LYS A 10 12.92 21.15 16.26
N PHE A 11 12.09 21.02 17.29
CA PHE A 11 10.69 21.42 17.22
C PHE A 11 10.55 22.91 16.84
N ARG A 12 9.69 23.19 15.85
CA ARG A 12 9.43 24.53 15.25
C ARG A 12 10.64 25.22 14.62
N GLU A 13 11.77 24.55 14.44
CA GLU A 13 12.94 25.11 13.77
C GLU A 13 12.65 25.26 12.27
N LYS A 14 12.87 26.45 11.70
CA LYS A 14 12.87 26.69 10.25
C LYS A 14 14.32 26.60 9.77
N VAL A 15 14.63 25.55 9.03
CA VAL A 15 15.97 25.25 8.52
C VAL A 15 15.84 24.88 7.04
N ASP A 16 16.76 25.37 6.23
CA ASP A 16 16.81 25.03 4.82
C ASP A 16 17.15 23.55 4.61
N ARG A 17 16.66 23.01 3.49
CA ARG A 17 16.86 21.61 3.14
C ARG A 17 18.35 21.22 3.11
N ALA A 18 19.20 22.11 2.59
CA ALA A 18 20.64 21.87 2.48
C ALA A 18 21.30 21.72 3.87
N GLU A 19 20.89 22.52 4.85
CA GLU A 19 21.43 22.41 6.21
C GLU A 19 20.94 21.15 6.91
N VAL A 20 19.67 20.76 6.72
CA VAL A 20 19.18 19.47 7.24
C VAL A 20 19.95 18.29 6.63
N GLU A 21 20.26 18.36 5.34
CA GLU A 21 21.07 17.36 4.65
C GLU A 21 22.51 17.32 5.19
N ARG A 22 23.13 18.48 5.40
CA ARG A 22 24.47 18.59 6.00
C ARG A 22 24.50 17.97 7.40
N ARG A 23 23.55 18.32 8.27
CA ARG A 23 23.39 17.71 9.61
C ARG A 23 23.22 16.19 9.52
N GLY A 24 22.44 15.72 8.54
CA GLY A 24 22.24 14.30 8.28
C GLY A 24 23.53 13.55 7.93
N LYS A 25 24.47 14.20 7.22
CA LYS A 25 25.76 13.62 6.82
C LYS A 25 26.84 13.73 7.90
N GLU A 26 26.94 14.88 8.55
CA GLU A 26 28.11 15.27 9.33
C GLU A 26 27.88 15.30 10.84
N GLU A 27 26.67 15.62 11.30
CA GLU A 27 26.42 15.82 12.73
C GLU A 27 26.08 14.49 13.43
N ALA A 28 26.75 14.27 14.57
CA ALA A 28 26.41 13.19 15.48
C ALA A 28 25.07 13.48 16.16
N GLU A 29 24.18 12.50 16.19
CA GLU A 29 22.84 12.72 16.71
C GLU A 29 22.84 12.93 18.24
N ARG A 30 22.06 13.90 18.72
CA ARG A 30 21.87 14.15 20.15
C ARG A 30 20.67 13.36 20.68
N TYR A 31 20.91 12.48 21.65
CA TYR A 31 19.89 11.66 22.28
C TYR A 31 19.98 11.66 23.81
N SER A 32 18.85 11.46 24.48
CA SER A 32 18.83 11.12 25.91
C SER A 32 19.36 9.69 26.16
N GLU A 33 19.99 9.46 27.31
CA GLU A 33 20.67 8.19 27.67
C GLU A 33 19.83 6.93 27.48
N LYS A 34 18.54 6.97 27.86
CA LYS A 34 17.59 5.85 27.74
C LYS A 34 17.39 5.33 26.32
N SER A 35 17.88 6.07 25.33
CA SER A 35 17.56 5.88 23.93
C SER A 35 18.78 5.71 23.04
N ARG A 36 19.96 5.65 23.66
CA ARG A 36 21.28 5.56 23.04
C ARG A 36 21.59 4.14 22.57
N SER A 37 21.18 3.13 23.35
CA SER A 37 21.52 1.72 23.11
C SER A 37 20.90 1.14 21.83
N GLY A 38 19.62 1.45 21.53
CA GLY A 38 18.92 0.90 20.35
C GLY A 38 19.22 1.58 19.01
N ARG A 39 19.78 2.79 19.00
CA ARG A 39 19.69 3.70 17.84
C ARG A 39 21.02 4.07 17.20
N ALA A 40 22.12 3.95 17.91
CA ALA A 40 23.45 4.21 17.35
C ALA A 40 23.74 3.33 16.12
N GLY A 41 23.29 2.07 16.14
CA GLY A 41 23.52 1.15 15.02
C GLY A 41 22.70 1.45 13.76
N LEU A 42 21.42 1.82 13.90
CA LEU A 42 20.54 2.07 12.73
C LEU A 42 20.83 3.39 12.02
N LEU A 43 21.36 4.38 12.73
CA LEU A 43 21.69 5.70 12.18
C LEU A 43 23.18 5.87 11.87
N THR A 44 23.95 4.79 11.94
CA THR A 44 25.34 4.78 11.50
C THR A 44 25.42 5.28 10.05
N LYS A 45 26.27 6.30 9.82
CA LYS A 45 26.38 6.98 8.52
C LYS A 45 26.89 6.03 7.44
N ASP A 46 27.93 5.27 7.75
CA ASP A 46 28.45 4.22 6.87
C ASP A 46 27.41 3.09 6.72
N PRO A 47 26.85 2.87 5.52
CA PRO A 47 25.90 1.79 5.28
C PRO A 47 26.48 0.41 5.58
N LYS A 48 27.78 0.18 5.37
CA LYS A 48 28.42 -1.12 5.61
C LYS A 48 28.51 -1.48 7.09
N GLN A 49 28.52 -0.45 7.95
CA GLN A 49 28.57 -0.60 9.40
C GLN A 49 27.19 -0.41 10.04
N ARG A 50 26.15 -0.12 9.26
CA ARG A 50 24.79 0.09 9.78
C ARG A 50 24.17 -1.24 10.20
N LEU A 51 23.52 -1.23 11.37
CA LEU A 51 22.80 -2.39 11.89
C LEU A 51 21.78 -2.87 10.86
N GLY A 52 21.83 -4.15 10.50
CA GLY A 52 21.00 -4.78 9.48
C GLY A 52 21.63 -4.84 8.09
N CYS A 53 22.81 -4.23 7.90
CA CYS A 53 23.52 -4.20 6.62
C CYS A 53 24.85 -4.96 6.65
N ARG A 54 25.18 -5.65 7.75
CA ARG A 54 26.48 -6.31 7.96
C ARG A 54 26.55 -7.77 7.50
N GLY A 55 25.51 -8.25 6.81
CA GLY A 55 25.46 -9.59 6.20
C GLY A 55 24.31 -10.47 6.71
N GLU A 56 23.90 -10.34 7.98
CA GLU A 56 22.81 -11.14 8.56
C GLU A 56 21.42 -10.50 8.39
N GLY A 57 21.36 -9.32 7.76
CA GLY A 57 20.11 -8.64 7.44
C GLY A 57 19.24 -8.40 8.67
N VAL A 58 17.98 -8.84 8.58
CA VAL A 58 16.99 -8.65 9.64
C VAL A 58 17.34 -9.39 10.94
N ALA A 59 18.13 -10.47 10.89
CA ALA A 59 18.50 -11.23 12.08
C ALA A 59 19.34 -10.39 13.06
N GLU A 60 20.26 -9.57 12.53
CA GLU A 60 21.06 -8.62 13.32
C GLU A 60 20.16 -7.61 14.05
N VAL A 61 19.10 -7.13 13.38
CA VAL A 61 18.15 -6.19 13.96
C VAL A 61 17.30 -6.86 15.03
N LYS A 62 16.74 -8.06 14.75
CA LYS A 62 15.91 -8.81 15.70
C LYS A 62 16.69 -9.23 16.96
N GLY A 63 17.98 -9.51 16.85
CA GLY A 63 18.86 -9.87 17.96
C GLY A 63 19.29 -8.70 18.85
N HIS A 64 18.96 -7.46 18.49
CA HIS A 64 19.38 -6.29 19.24
C HIS A 64 18.72 -6.24 20.63
N ALA A 65 19.47 -5.80 21.65
CA ALA A 65 19.02 -5.76 23.06
C ALA A 65 17.72 -4.97 23.31
N VAL A 66 17.37 -4.05 22.41
CA VAL A 66 16.13 -3.25 22.46
C VAL A 66 14.87 -4.10 22.18
N PHE A 67 15.03 -5.24 21.49
CA PHE A 67 13.95 -6.16 21.15
C PHE A 67 14.03 -7.47 21.92
N ARG A 68 14.86 -7.54 22.97
CA ARG A 68 15.08 -8.77 23.76
C ARG A 68 13.78 -9.38 24.29
N ASP A 69 12.82 -8.53 24.66
CA ASP A 69 11.56 -8.97 25.25
C ASP A 69 10.45 -9.19 24.20
N ILE A 70 10.79 -9.12 22.90
CA ILE A 70 9.85 -9.32 21.79
C ILE A 70 9.99 -10.72 21.21
N ASN A 71 8.89 -11.48 21.22
CA ASN A 71 8.79 -12.73 20.46
C ASN A 71 8.31 -12.44 19.03
N PHE A 72 9.25 -12.39 18.08
CA PHE A 72 8.95 -12.09 16.68
C PHE A 72 8.01 -13.11 16.00
N LYS A 73 8.08 -14.40 16.37
CA LYS A 73 7.19 -15.42 15.79
C LYS A 73 5.73 -15.16 16.17
N ARG A 74 5.47 -14.78 17.43
CA ARG A 74 4.12 -14.42 17.90
C ARG A 74 3.64 -13.10 17.31
N LEU A 75 4.55 -12.15 17.13
CA LEU A 75 4.25 -10.87 16.52
C LEU A 75 3.83 -11.01 15.04
N GLU A 76 4.57 -11.80 14.25
CA GLU A 76 4.26 -12.09 12.84
C GLU A 76 2.96 -12.87 12.67
N ALA A 77 2.60 -13.71 13.65
CA ALA A 77 1.34 -14.44 13.69
C ALA A 77 0.16 -13.61 14.26
N HIS A 78 0.35 -12.32 14.57
CA HIS A 78 -0.68 -11.44 15.16
C HIS A 78 -1.28 -11.94 16.49
N VAL A 79 -0.53 -12.71 17.27
CA VAL A 79 -0.97 -13.28 18.58
C VAL A 79 -0.53 -12.41 19.76
N SER A 80 0.28 -11.38 19.52
CA SER A 80 0.73 -10.45 20.54
C SER A 80 -0.21 -9.25 20.60
N ASP A 81 -0.75 -8.96 21.79
CA ASP A 81 -1.61 -7.79 21.98
C ASP A 81 -0.84 -6.48 21.77
N PRO A 82 -1.38 -5.53 20.99
CA PRO A 82 -0.76 -4.23 20.83
C PRO A 82 -0.82 -3.44 22.15
N PRO A 83 0.23 -2.67 22.49
CA PRO A 83 0.27 -1.88 23.73
C PRO A 83 -0.71 -0.70 23.73
N PHE A 84 -1.26 -0.35 22.57
CA PHE A 84 -2.25 0.71 22.40
C PHE A 84 -3.33 0.23 21.42
N ARG A 85 -4.59 0.40 21.81
CA ARG A 85 -5.76 0.16 20.96
C ARG A 85 -6.46 1.51 20.73
N PRO A 86 -6.57 1.99 19.48
CA PRO A 86 -7.26 3.26 19.20
C PRO A 86 -8.75 3.14 19.53
N ASP A 87 -9.33 4.26 19.95
CA ASP A 87 -10.77 4.35 20.21
C ASP A 87 -11.52 4.33 18.86
N PRO A 88 -12.45 3.38 18.64
CA PRO A 88 -13.21 3.30 17.40
C PRO A 88 -14.11 4.50 17.14
N GLN A 89 -14.41 5.31 18.17
CA GLN A 89 -15.24 6.51 18.04
C GLN A 89 -14.44 7.77 17.70
N VAL A 90 -13.10 7.68 17.65
CA VAL A 90 -12.21 8.83 17.43
C VAL A 90 -11.55 8.76 16.05
N VAL A 91 -11.57 9.89 15.35
CA VAL A 91 -10.87 10.06 14.07
C VAL A 91 -9.46 10.63 14.32
N TYR A 92 -8.42 9.84 14.04
CA TYR A 92 -7.02 10.21 14.24
C TYR A 92 -6.43 10.98 13.04
N CYS A 93 -7.07 12.09 12.64
CA CYS A 93 -6.55 12.97 11.60
C CYS A 93 -6.78 14.45 11.97
N ARG A 94 -6.22 15.37 11.16
CA ARG A 94 -6.58 16.79 11.26
C ARG A 94 -7.96 17.03 10.68
N ASP A 95 -8.60 18.11 11.09
CA ASP A 95 -9.85 18.56 10.48
C ASP A 95 -9.61 18.87 8.99
N VAL A 96 -10.59 18.54 8.15
CA VAL A 96 -10.58 18.86 6.72
C VAL A 96 -10.44 20.37 6.48
N LEU A 97 -10.94 21.20 7.40
CA LEU A 97 -10.80 22.65 7.34
C LEU A 97 -9.36 23.14 7.60
N ASP A 98 -8.55 22.35 8.32
CA ASP A 98 -7.14 22.64 8.59
C ASP A 98 -6.19 22.10 7.50
N VAL A 99 -6.72 21.37 6.53
CA VAL A 99 -5.93 20.83 5.41
C VAL A 99 -5.81 21.91 4.34
N GLU A 100 -4.57 22.33 4.09
CA GLU A 100 -4.25 23.29 3.02
C GLU A 100 -4.72 22.76 1.66
N ARG A 101 -5.44 23.60 0.91
CA ARG A 101 -5.86 23.29 -0.46
C ARG A 101 -4.81 23.78 -1.44
N PHE A 102 -4.38 22.89 -2.32
CA PHE A 102 -3.62 23.30 -3.49
C PHE A 102 -4.54 24.01 -4.49
N SER A 103 -4.03 25.08 -5.08
CA SER A 103 -4.72 25.76 -6.18
C SER A 103 -4.84 24.84 -7.39
N THR A 104 -6.01 24.82 -8.03
CA THR A 104 -6.20 24.10 -9.30
C THR A 104 -5.34 24.74 -10.37
N VAL A 105 -4.41 23.97 -10.94
CA VAL A 105 -3.64 24.39 -12.11
C VAL A 105 -4.53 24.25 -13.34
N LYS A 106 -4.81 25.37 -14.02
CA LYS A 106 -5.59 25.41 -15.27
C LYS A 106 -4.67 25.23 -16.48
N GLY A 107 -5.23 24.76 -17.59
CA GLY A 107 -4.53 24.68 -18.88
C GLY A 107 -3.78 23.38 -19.15
N ILE A 108 -3.87 22.39 -18.26
CA ILE A 108 -3.33 21.04 -18.48
C ILE A 108 -4.25 20.32 -19.47
N ARG A 109 -3.67 19.78 -20.55
CA ARG A 109 -4.38 18.97 -21.55
C ARG A 109 -3.77 17.58 -21.52
N LEU A 110 -4.61 16.58 -21.27
CA LEU A 110 -4.20 15.19 -21.34
C LEU A 110 -4.05 14.77 -22.80
N ASP A 111 -2.98 14.04 -23.10
CA ASP A 111 -2.67 13.53 -24.42
C ASP A 111 -2.79 11.99 -24.51
N SER A 112 -2.35 11.42 -25.63
CA SER A 112 -2.39 9.97 -25.84
C SER A 112 -1.39 9.21 -24.94
N THR A 113 -0.31 9.84 -24.49
CA THR A 113 0.65 9.24 -23.57
C THR A 113 0.05 9.11 -22.18
N ASP A 114 -0.70 10.11 -21.73
CA ASP A 114 -1.45 10.06 -20.46
C ASP A 114 -2.49 8.94 -20.49
N CYS A 115 -3.28 8.84 -21.57
CA CYS A 115 -4.26 7.77 -21.76
C CYS A 115 -3.61 6.37 -21.73
N THR A 116 -2.44 6.24 -22.34
CA THR A 116 -1.68 4.98 -22.33
C THR A 116 -1.22 4.63 -20.91
N PHE A 117 -0.68 5.60 -20.16
CA PHE A 117 -0.31 5.40 -18.76
C PHE A 117 -1.52 5.02 -17.90
N HIS A 118 -2.66 5.71 -18.06
CA HIS A 118 -3.89 5.38 -17.33
C HIS A 118 -4.32 3.93 -17.56
N SER A 119 -4.24 3.44 -18.80
CA SER A 119 -4.57 2.04 -19.12
C SER A 119 -3.63 1.02 -18.46
N GLN A 120 -2.38 1.39 -18.20
CA GLN A 120 -1.42 0.52 -17.52
C GLN A 120 -1.61 0.56 -16.00
N PHE A 121 -2.02 1.71 -15.47
CA PHE A 121 -2.23 1.90 -14.03
C PHE A 121 -3.50 1.19 -13.54
N VAL A 122 -4.59 1.24 -14.32
CA VAL A 122 -5.89 0.63 -13.97
C VAL A 122 -5.82 -0.89 -14.18
N THR A 123 -5.16 -1.56 -13.24
CA THR A 123 -4.95 -3.02 -13.25
C THR A 123 -6.16 -3.83 -12.77
N GLY A 124 -7.18 -3.16 -12.22
CA GLY A 124 -8.39 -3.80 -11.71
C GLY A 124 -8.19 -4.42 -10.32
N CYS A 125 -8.83 -5.57 -10.09
CA CYS A 125 -8.76 -6.26 -8.79
C CYS A 125 -7.43 -6.98 -8.60
N VAL A 126 -6.79 -6.80 -7.44
CA VAL A 126 -5.58 -7.54 -7.07
C VAL A 126 -6.01 -8.86 -6.43
N ALA A 127 -5.58 -9.99 -7.01
CA ALA A 127 -6.12 -11.31 -6.70
C ALA A 127 -6.12 -11.67 -5.20
N ILE A 128 -5.00 -11.50 -4.50
CA ILE A 128 -4.86 -11.95 -3.09
C ILE A 128 -5.73 -11.10 -2.13
N PRO A 129 -5.64 -9.76 -2.12
CA PRO A 129 -6.55 -8.94 -1.30
C PRO A 129 -8.01 -9.14 -1.69
N TRP A 130 -8.33 -9.23 -2.99
CA TRP A 130 -9.71 -9.39 -3.44
C TRP A 130 -10.35 -10.70 -2.96
N GLN A 131 -9.58 -11.79 -2.95
CA GLN A 131 -10.04 -13.08 -2.39
C GLN A 131 -10.17 -13.03 -0.85
N SER A 132 -9.40 -12.18 -0.17
CA SER A 132 -9.43 -12.10 1.28
C SER A 132 -10.55 -11.18 1.79
N GLU A 133 -10.79 -10.05 1.13
CA GLU A 133 -11.47 -8.87 1.73
C GLU A 133 -12.92 -8.63 1.26
N VAL A 134 -13.32 -9.00 0.02
CA VAL A 134 -14.60 -8.48 -0.53
C VAL A 134 -15.70 -9.55 -0.72
N PRO A 135 -15.44 -10.75 -1.28
CA PRO A 135 -16.49 -11.75 -1.44
C PRO A 135 -16.19 -13.14 -0.88
N MET A 136 -15.00 -13.45 -0.30
CA MET A 136 -14.64 -14.87 -0.14
C MET A 136 -14.25 -15.47 1.21
N ILE A 137 -13.94 -14.71 2.25
CA ILE A 137 -13.71 -15.32 3.58
C ILE A 137 -14.33 -14.48 4.69
N GLU A 138 -14.21 -13.15 4.64
CA GLU A 138 -14.70 -12.27 5.70
C GLU A 138 -16.18 -11.87 5.58
N SER A 139 -16.71 -11.77 4.36
CA SER A 139 -18.12 -11.43 4.09
C SER A 139 -19.06 -12.64 3.98
N GLU A 140 -18.54 -13.85 4.21
CA GLU A 140 -19.21 -15.15 4.01
C GLU A 140 -19.78 -15.42 2.59
N CYS A 141 -19.76 -14.46 1.68
CA CYS A 141 -20.31 -14.57 0.32
C CYS A 141 -19.77 -15.77 -0.50
N PHE A 142 -18.54 -16.22 -0.28
CA PHE A 142 -18.00 -17.41 -0.97
C PHE A 142 -18.61 -18.69 -0.45
N LYS A 143 -18.91 -18.76 0.84
CA LYS A 143 -19.61 -19.91 1.40
C LYS A 143 -20.97 -20.05 0.70
N ASP A 144 -21.71 -18.94 0.60
CA ASP A 144 -23.03 -18.90 -0.05
C ASP A 144 -23.00 -19.26 -1.56
N ILE A 145 -21.97 -18.81 -2.28
CA ILE A 145 -21.82 -19.09 -3.73
C ILE A 145 -21.28 -20.50 -3.96
N ASN A 146 -20.34 -20.97 -3.15
CA ASN A 146 -19.69 -22.27 -3.29
C ASN A 146 -20.60 -23.43 -2.82
N GLU A 147 -21.50 -23.19 -1.86
CA GLU A 147 -22.50 -24.16 -1.43
C GLU A 147 -23.63 -24.37 -2.48
N ARG A 148 -23.90 -23.38 -3.35
CA ARG A 148 -24.87 -23.50 -4.45
C ARG A 148 -24.42 -24.41 -5.60
N GLY A 149 -23.17 -24.86 -5.61
CA GLY A 149 -22.68 -25.90 -6.53
C GLY A 149 -23.27 -27.30 -6.28
N ASN A 150 -24.02 -27.49 -5.17
CA ASN A 150 -24.72 -28.74 -4.85
C ASN A 150 -26.20 -28.74 -5.27
N VAL A 151 -26.69 -27.73 -5.98
CA VAL A 151 -27.90 -27.93 -6.79
C VAL A 151 -27.44 -28.76 -7.98
N ALA A 152 -27.90 -30.02 -8.05
CA ALA A 152 -27.55 -30.96 -9.09
C ALA A 152 -27.50 -30.24 -10.44
N LEU A 153 -26.29 -30.04 -10.97
CA LEU A 153 -26.11 -29.56 -12.34
C LEU A 153 -26.84 -30.58 -13.21
N ASP A 154 -27.91 -30.12 -13.85
CA ASP A 154 -28.62 -30.87 -14.87
C ASP A 154 -27.56 -31.42 -15.86
N PRO A 155 -27.50 -32.75 -16.12
CA PRO A 155 -26.43 -33.35 -16.93
C PRO A 155 -26.23 -32.74 -18.33
N GLU A 156 -27.15 -31.89 -18.81
CA GLU A 156 -27.04 -31.16 -20.08
C GLU A 156 -26.10 -29.93 -20.04
N GLU A 157 -25.67 -29.44 -18.87
CA GLU A 157 -24.77 -28.27 -18.77
C GLU A 157 -23.28 -28.60 -19.03
N LYS A 158 -22.99 -29.71 -19.71
CA LYS A 158 -21.65 -30.01 -20.27
C LYS A 158 -21.41 -29.37 -21.64
N THR A 159 -22.34 -28.57 -22.15
CA THR A 159 -22.21 -27.92 -23.45
C THR A 159 -22.06 -26.40 -23.33
N TYR A 160 -21.13 -25.94 -22.49
CA TYR A 160 -20.50 -24.65 -22.76
C TYR A 160 -19.60 -24.79 -23.98
N GLN A 161 -20.19 -24.62 -25.17
CA GLN A 161 -19.40 -24.30 -26.35
C GLN A 161 -18.69 -22.97 -26.03
N PRO A 162 -17.34 -22.93 -25.98
CA PRO A 162 -16.66 -21.64 -25.90
C PRO A 162 -17.14 -20.83 -27.10
N ALA A 163 -17.72 -19.65 -26.86
CA ALA A 163 -18.18 -18.78 -27.93
C ALA A 163 -17.07 -18.70 -29.00
N PRO A 164 -17.38 -18.93 -30.29
CA PRO A 164 -16.36 -19.07 -31.31
C PRO A 164 -15.48 -17.83 -31.26
N ARG A 165 -14.21 -18.02 -30.89
CA ARG A 165 -13.21 -16.95 -30.91
C ARG A 165 -13.17 -16.46 -32.34
N GLN A 166 -13.78 -15.30 -32.61
CA GLN A 166 -13.72 -14.67 -33.92
C GLN A 166 -12.25 -14.58 -34.30
N LYS A 167 -11.85 -15.31 -35.35
CA LYS A 167 -10.48 -15.30 -35.85
C LYS A 167 -10.14 -13.85 -36.16
N ARG A 168 -9.21 -13.27 -35.39
CA ARG A 168 -8.73 -11.91 -35.61
C ARG A 168 -8.02 -11.89 -36.96
N GLY A 169 -8.76 -11.44 -37.98
CA GLY A 169 -8.24 -11.25 -39.32
C GLY A 169 -7.17 -10.16 -39.33
N PHE A 170 -6.26 -10.26 -40.30
CA PHE A 170 -5.05 -9.45 -40.45
C PHE A 170 -5.27 -7.93 -40.52
N PHE A 171 -6.52 -7.46 -40.71
CA PHE A 171 -6.86 -6.05 -40.87
C PHE A 171 -7.57 -5.39 -39.69
N HIS A 172 -7.59 -6.01 -38.49
CA HIS A 172 -8.14 -5.37 -37.28
C HIS A 172 -7.47 -4.01 -36.97
N ARG A 173 -6.30 -3.72 -37.56
CA ARG A 173 -5.56 -2.46 -37.39
C ARG A 173 -5.99 -1.33 -38.35
N LEU A 174 -6.84 -1.57 -39.34
CA LEU A 174 -7.18 -0.56 -40.36
C LEU A 174 -8.52 0.18 -40.15
N PHE A 175 -9.40 -0.25 -39.23
CA PHE A 175 -10.75 0.33 -39.13
C PHE A 175 -11.19 0.87 -37.76
N THR A 176 -10.34 0.91 -36.73
CA THR A 176 -10.64 1.68 -35.52
C THR A 176 -10.23 3.15 -35.67
N ARG A 177 -10.91 3.85 -36.60
CA ARG A 177 -11.11 5.30 -36.57
C ARG A 177 -12.60 5.54 -36.68
N GLY A 178 -13.22 5.90 -35.55
CA GLY A 178 -14.64 6.23 -35.55
C GLY A 178 -15.21 6.23 -34.15
N VAL A 179 -15.14 7.38 -33.50
CA VAL A 179 -16.02 7.75 -32.39
C VAL A 179 -17.47 7.43 -32.76
N ARG A 180 -18.20 6.73 -31.90
CA ARG A 180 -19.62 6.97 -31.58
C ARG A 180 -20.08 6.05 -30.44
N ASP A 181 -20.25 6.69 -29.28
CA ASP A 181 -21.39 6.58 -28.37
C ASP A 181 -22.08 5.20 -28.27
N THR A 182 -21.82 4.47 -27.19
CA THR A 182 -22.70 3.39 -26.72
C THR A 182 -22.75 3.42 -25.20
N ARG A 183 -23.98 3.63 -24.71
CA ARG A 183 -24.43 3.56 -23.32
C ARG A 183 -23.68 2.47 -22.54
N SER A 184 -22.74 2.89 -21.71
CA SER A 184 -22.20 2.02 -20.67
C SER A 184 -23.30 1.81 -19.65
N VAL A 185 -23.76 0.56 -19.52
CA VAL A 185 -24.63 0.14 -18.42
C VAL A 185 -23.78 0.25 -17.16
N ILE A 186 -23.90 1.41 -16.50
CA ILE A 186 -23.41 1.62 -15.16
C ILE A 186 -24.30 0.76 -14.26
N ILE A 187 -23.78 -0.36 -13.76
CA ILE A 187 -24.36 -1.01 -12.59
C ILE A 187 -23.98 -0.11 -11.41
N ILE A 188 -24.86 0.84 -11.11
CA ILE A 188 -24.86 1.54 -9.82
C ILE A 188 -25.33 0.49 -8.81
N ILE A 189 -24.41 -0.03 -8.00
CA ILE A 189 -24.80 -0.62 -6.73
C ILE A 189 -25.10 0.57 -5.83
N THR A 190 -26.37 0.94 -5.77
CA THR A 190 -26.88 1.91 -4.79
C THR A 190 -26.79 1.27 -3.40
N LEU A 191 -26.42 2.09 -2.42
CA LEU A 191 -26.44 1.82 -0.97
C LEU A 191 -27.72 1.11 -0.51
#